data_AF-A0A4R0ECE2-F1
#
_entry.id   AF-A0A4R0ECE2-F1
#
_cell.length_a   1.000
_cell.length_b   1.000
_cell.length_c   1.000
_cell.angle_alpha   90.00
_cell.angle_beta   90.00
_cell.angle_gamma   90.00
#
_symmetry.space_group_name_H-M   'P 1'
#
loop_
_entity.id
_entity.type
_entity.pdbx_description
1 polymer ?
#
loop_
_entity_poly.entity_id
_entity_poly.type
_entity_poly.pdbx_seq_one_letter_code
_entity_poly.pdbx_strand_id
1 'polypeptide(L)' 'WYLYKIRHLVENLFARLKQFRGVATRYDKLKQNYENSVALACIFIWLPL' A
#
# COMPACT_ATOMS: atom_id res chain seq x y z
N TRP A 1 -17.54 0.67 18.43
CA TRP A 1 -16.97 1.84 17.71
C TRP A 1 -15.45 1.80 17.61
N TYR A 2 -14.71 1.44 18.66
CA TYR A 2 -13.23 1.38 18.63
C TYR A 2 -12.64 0.44 17.57
N LEU A 3 -13.10 -0.81 17.50
CA LEU A 3 -12.70 -1.78 16.46
C LEU A 3 -12.93 -1.27 15.03
N TYR A 4 -14.04 -0.57 14.81
CA TYR A 4 -14.35 0.01 13.50
C TYR A 4 -13.32 1.07 13.10
N LYS A 5 -12.90 1.93 14.04
CA LYS A 5 -11.88 2.95 13.79
C LYS A 5 -10.52 2.34 13.43
N ILE A 6 -10.11 1.25 14.09
CA ILE A 6 -8.86 0.56 13.75
C ILE A 6 -8.93 -0.03 12.34
N ARG A 7 -10.03 -0.71 12.00
CA ARG A 7 -10.24 -1.26 10.66
C ARG A 7 -10.21 -0.18 9.59
N HIS A 8 -10.84 0.96 9.87
CA HIS A 8 -10.86 2.11 8.96
C HIS A 8 -9.46 2.67 8.67
N LEU A 9 -8.56 2.72 9.66
CA LEU A 9 -7.17 3.15 9.45
C LEU A 9 -6.43 2.20 8.49
N VAL A 10 -6.63 0.89 8.65
CA VAL A 10 -6.05 -0.14 7.77
C VAL A 10 -6.60 0.00 6.35
N GLU A 11 -7.92 0.14 6.19
CA GLU A 11 -8.57 0.34 4.89
C GLU A 11 -8.05 1.60 4.18
N ASN A 12 -7.83 2.69 4.91
CA ASN A 12 -7.34 3.94 4.35
C ASN A 12 -5.88 3.81 3.85
N LEU A 13 -5.03 3.05 4.57
CA LEU A 13 -3.69 2.72 4.10
C LEU A 13 -3.73 1.92 2.78
N PHE A 14 -4.59 0.90 2.70
CA PHE A 14 -4.76 0.12 1.47
C PHE A 14 -5.33 0.95 0.32
N ALA A 15 -6.20 1.93 0.59
CA ALA A 15 -6.70 2.86 -0.41
C ALA A 15 -5.55 3.71 -1.00
N ARG A 16 -4.64 4.22 -0.15
CA ARG A 16 -3.44 4.95 -0.59
C ARG A 16 -2.47 4.07 -1.38
N LEU A 17 -2.24 2.83 -0.93
CA LEU A 17 -1.39 1.88 -1.67
C LEU A 17 -1.93 1.57 -3.07
N LYS A 18 -3.26 1.55 -3.25
CA LYS A 18 -3.89 1.34 -4.56
C LYS A 18 -3.78 2.55 -5.51
N GLN A 19 -3.37 3.72 -5.04
CA GLN A 19 -3.06 4.84 -5.94
C GLN A 19 -1.82 4.57 -6.80
N PHE A 20 -0.92 3.72 -6.32
CA PHE A 20 0.24 3.27 -7.09
C PHE A 20 -0.20 2.21 -8.09
N ARG A 21 -0.35 2.60 -9.37
CA ARG A 21 -0.87 1.73 -10.44
C ARG A 21 -0.15 0.38 -10.51
N GLY A 22 1.18 0.37 -10.40
CA GLY A 22 1.98 -0.86 -10.45
C GLY A 22 1.68 -1.84 -9.29
N VAL A 23 1.36 -1.31 -8.10
CA VAL A 23 0.96 -2.12 -6.95
C VAL A 23 -0.48 -2.61 -7.12
N ALA A 24 -1.39 -1.75 -7.58
CA ALA A 24 -2.81 -2.04 -7.73
C ALA A 24 -3.08 -3.13 -8.79
N THR A 25 -2.39 -3.07 -9.93
CA THR A 25 -2.60 -4.02 -11.02
C THR A 25 -1.76 -5.29 -10.90
N ARG A 26 -0.84 -5.37 -9.92
CA ARG A 26 0.14 -6.47 -9.80
C ARG A 26 0.83 -6.79 -11.13
N TYR A 27 1.33 -5.76 -11.83
CA TYR A 27 2.02 -5.98 -13.11
C TYR A 27 3.29 -6.82 -12.98
N ASP A 28 3.92 -6.78 -11.81
CA ASP A 28 5.16 -7.49 -11.62
C ASP A 28 4.95 -9.01 -11.50
N LYS A 29 5.64 -9.75 -12.38
CA LYS A 29 5.55 -11.20 -12.48
C LYS A 29 6.37 -11.90 -11.39
N LEU A 30 7.43 -11.26 -10.90
CA LEU A 30 8.25 -11.80 -9.83
C LEU A 30 7.73 -11.34 -8.48
N LYS A 31 7.56 -12.30 -7.57
CA LYS A 31 7.15 -12.01 -6.18
C LYS A 31 8.05 -10.95 -5.54
N GLN A 32 9.37 -11.10 -5.69
CA GLN A 32 10.36 -10.20 -5.10
C GLN A 32 10.21 -8.75 -5.58
N ASN A 33 10.03 -8.54 -6.89
CA ASN A 33 9.85 -7.19 -7.41
C ASN A 33 8.51 -6.57 -6.97
N TYR A 34 7.45 -7.37 -6.89
CA TYR A 34 6.19 -6.91 -6.33
C TYR A 34 6.36 -6.48 -4.86
N GLU A 35 7.05 -7.28 -4.04
CA GLU A 35 7.37 -6.96 -2.65
C GLU A 35 8.18 -5.66 -2.55
N ASN A 36 9.19 -5.47 -3.41
CA ASN A 36 9.98 -4.24 -3.45
C ASN A 36 9.14 -3.01 -3.84
N SER A 37 8.22 -3.17 -4.80
CA SER A 37 7.32 -2.09 -5.24
C SER A 37 6.35 -1.68 -4.13
N VAL A 38 5.84 -2.65 -3.38
CA VAL A 38 4.99 -2.40 -2.20
C VAL A 38 5.78 -1.71 -1.10
N ALA A 39 7.00 -2.18 -0.80
CA ALA A 39 7.87 -1.57 0.19
C ALA A 39 8.18 -0.11 -0.15
N LEU A 40 8.49 0.17 -1.42
CA LEU A 40 8.72 1.53 -1.90
C LEU A 40 7.48 2.42 -1.74
N ALA A 41 6.30 1.93 -2.11
CA ALA A 41 5.04 2.66 -1.92
C ALA A 41 4.76 2.95 -0.43
N CYS A 42 5.05 2.01 0.47
CA CYS A 42 4.97 2.24 1.91
C CYS A 42 5.94 3.33 2.39
N ILE A 43 7.17 3.35 1.89
CA ILE A 43 8.16 4.38 2.21
C ILE A 43 7.66 5.76 1.77
N PHE A 44 7.11 5.90 0.56
CA PHE A 44 6.51 7.15 0.08
C PHE A 44 5.29 7.60 0.89
N ILE A 45 4.50 6.66 1.40
CA ILE A 45 3.34 6.97 2.25
C ILE A 45 3.79 7.46 3.63
N TRP A 46 4.89 6.90 4.15
CA TRP A 46 5.42 7.15 5.48
C TRP A 46 6.28 8.41 5.56
N LEU A 47 7.16 8.61 4.58
CA LEU A 47 8.06 9.76 4.53
C LEU A 47 7.45 10.84 3.63
N PRO A 48 7.05 12.00 4.17
CA PRO A 48 6.63 13.13 3.36
C PRO A 48 7.88 13.73 2.69
N LEU A 49 8.20 13.21 1.50
CA LEU A 49 9.17 13.78 0.57
C LEU A 49 8.51 14.82 -0.31
#